data_AF-A0AAD9NZM1-F1
#
_entry.id   AF-A0AAD9NZM1-F1
#
_cell.length_a   1.000
_cell.length_b   1.000
_cell.length_c   1.000
_cell.angle_alpha   90.00
_cell.angle_beta   90.00
_cell.angle_gamma   90.00
#
_symmetry.space_group_name_H-M   'P 1'
#
loop_
_entity.id
_entity.type
_entity.pdbx_description
1 polymer ?
#
loop_
_entity_poly.entity_id
_entity_poly.type
_entity_poly.pdbx_seq_one_letter_code
_entity_poly.pdbx_strand_id
1 'polypeptide(L)'
;MDVTSLMGHDDTRVSAPKPMTHKEADRLDVMLEIVFRYTYDVCHNRNGELAWEATKKLYRELLVVFDRLILPTHASCHVQFLLFYITSFHEALVEGFLDYLWKKLQDPNTQVVFRQAAVAYIASFLARAKHINISTVRVCLDLMVAWAHKYISEAIYALSTHNDMSHHATFYSVCQAIFYIITFRHKELLGTKEGFKHCQRLNLQTIVTARLNPLRMCLPIIAKTFASITRMHQLAFCDTILERNKRTMFPTSTDGAGVSANNPLDAFFPFDPFLLNRSGSYVVPLYREYDGVLVQATQDDSNSEDDDDLYTEGVSGSHHKTPEMSPYTKAFSPAMDLFMYGTSPGFKNI
;
A
#
# COMPACT_ATOMS: atom_id res chain seq x y z
N MET A 1 16.58 -3.45 -17.70
CA MET A 1 15.66 -4.16 -18.60
C MET A 1 14.99 -3.12 -19.45
N ASP A 2 15.13 -3.26 -20.76
CA ASP A 2 14.77 -2.26 -21.76
C ASP A 2 13.25 -2.11 -21.86
N VAL A 3 12.73 -0.90 -21.60
CA VAL A 3 11.29 -0.59 -21.62
C VAL A 3 10.71 -0.73 -23.03
N THR A 4 11.56 -0.68 -24.05
CA THR A 4 11.24 -0.89 -25.47
C THR A 4 10.77 -2.31 -25.79
N SER A 5 11.10 -3.32 -24.98
CA SER A 5 10.69 -4.71 -25.23
C SER A 5 9.20 -4.99 -24.93
N LEU A 6 8.47 -4.05 -24.33
CA LEU A 6 7.03 -4.19 -24.02
C LEU A 6 6.12 -3.63 -25.13
N MET A 7 6.67 -3.02 -26.17
CA MET A 7 5.91 -2.50 -27.32
C MET A 7 6.20 -3.26 -28.62
N GLY A 8 6.46 -4.56 -28.51
CA GLY A 8 6.55 -5.44 -29.67
C GLY A 8 5.23 -5.42 -30.47
N HIS A 9 5.33 -5.16 -31.76
CA HIS A 9 4.25 -5.36 -32.74
C HIS A 9 3.85 -6.85 -32.75
N ASP A 10 2.85 -7.18 -31.94
CA ASP A 10 2.07 -8.40 -32.10
C ASP A 10 0.70 -8.02 -32.67
N ASP A 11 0.41 -8.48 -33.88
CA ASP A 11 -0.85 -8.30 -34.61
C ASP A 11 -1.99 -9.14 -34.00
N THR A 12 -2.10 -9.16 -32.68
CA THR A 12 -3.30 -9.58 -31.97
C THR A 12 -4.20 -8.36 -31.81
N ARG A 13 -5.43 -8.42 -32.34
CA ARG A 13 -6.44 -7.34 -32.23
C ARG A 13 -6.64 -6.94 -30.76
N VAL A 14 -5.87 -5.97 -30.27
CA VAL A 14 -6.13 -5.30 -29.00
C VAL A 14 -7.42 -4.54 -29.20
N SER A 15 -8.52 -5.02 -28.62
CA SER A 15 -9.78 -4.28 -28.64
C SER A 15 -9.51 -2.89 -28.09
N ALA A 16 -9.93 -1.84 -28.81
CA ALA A 16 -9.76 -0.47 -28.35
C ALA A 16 -10.20 -0.36 -26.87
N PRO A 17 -9.42 0.29 -26.00
CA PRO A 17 -9.70 0.33 -24.58
C PRO A 17 -11.12 0.87 -24.32
N LYS A 18 -11.89 0.12 -23.56
CA LYS A 18 -13.30 0.42 -23.29
C LYS A 18 -13.41 1.77 -22.56
N PRO A 19 -14.29 2.69 -22.98
CA PRO A 19 -14.51 3.95 -22.25
C PRO A 19 -15.00 3.67 -20.83
N MET A 20 -14.77 4.63 -19.92
CA MET A 20 -15.32 4.55 -18.58
C MET A 20 -16.84 4.77 -18.63
N THR A 21 -17.58 4.08 -17.75
CA THR A 21 -19.03 4.26 -17.64
C THR A 21 -19.42 5.63 -17.08
N HIS A 22 -18.65 6.13 -16.11
CA HIS A 22 -18.88 7.42 -15.49
C HIS A 22 -18.24 8.57 -16.30
N LYS A 23 -19.03 9.59 -16.63
CA LYS A 23 -18.62 10.70 -17.51
C LYS A 23 -17.34 11.43 -17.06
N GLU A 24 -17.24 11.78 -15.78
CA GLU A 24 -16.04 12.48 -15.29
C GLU A 24 -14.83 11.54 -15.17
N ALA A 25 -15.07 10.24 -14.99
CA ALA A 25 -13.99 9.26 -14.99
C ALA A 25 -13.46 9.07 -16.43
N ASP A 26 -14.35 9.03 -17.43
CA ASP A 26 -13.98 8.93 -18.84
C ASP A 26 -13.19 10.17 -19.30
N ARG A 27 -13.62 11.36 -18.88
CA ARG A 27 -12.88 12.61 -19.14
C ARG A 27 -11.49 12.59 -18.52
N LEU A 28 -11.37 12.19 -17.25
CA LEU A 28 -10.08 12.08 -16.58
C LEU A 28 -9.19 11.03 -17.26
N ASP A 29 -9.76 9.90 -17.66
CA ASP A 29 -9.06 8.81 -18.35
C ASP A 29 -8.45 9.28 -19.68
N VAL A 30 -9.25 9.97 -20.51
CA VAL A 30 -8.77 10.57 -21.77
C VAL A 30 -7.70 11.63 -21.52
N MET A 31 -7.88 12.50 -20.51
CA MET A 31 -6.87 13.51 -20.18
C MET A 31 -5.55 12.87 -19.73
N LEU A 32 -5.60 11.86 -18.87
CA LEU A 32 -4.41 11.18 -18.39
C LEU A 32 -3.73 10.39 -19.51
N GLU A 33 -4.48 9.73 -20.40
CA GLU A 33 -3.94 9.08 -21.59
C GLU A 33 -3.11 10.07 -22.44
N ILE A 34 -3.65 11.27 -22.69
CA ILE A 34 -2.95 12.32 -23.44
C ILE A 34 -1.66 12.75 -22.73
N VAL A 35 -1.71 12.96 -21.40
CA VAL A 35 -0.55 13.41 -20.63
C VAL A 35 0.51 12.31 -20.52
N PHE A 36 0.13 11.04 -20.37
CA PHE A 36 1.07 9.91 -20.38
C PHE A 36 1.78 9.80 -21.73
N ARG A 37 1.03 9.88 -22.83
CA ARG A 37 1.62 9.90 -24.18
C ARG A 37 2.58 11.06 -24.36
N TYR A 38 2.16 12.28 -24.00
CA TYR A 38 3.04 13.46 -24.04
C TYR A 38 4.31 13.27 -23.21
N THR A 39 4.18 12.70 -22.00
CA THR A 39 5.33 12.41 -21.12
C THR A 39 6.32 11.48 -21.81
N TYR A 40 5.84 10.42 -22.46
CA TYR A 40 6.70 9.52 -23.22
C TYR A 40 7.38 10.22 -24.39
N ASP A 41 6.63 10.97 -25.21
CA ASP A 41 7.13 11.67 -26.41
C ASP A 41 8.17 12.75 -26.09
N VAL A 42 8.07 13.40 -24.92
CA VAL A 42 9.09 14.36 -24.45
C VAL A 42 10.34 13.64 -23.95
N CYS A 43 10.16 12.49 -23.30
CA CYS A 43 11.24 11.76 -22.67
C CYS A 43 12.02 10.86 -23.64
N HIS A 44 11.46 10.48 -24.78
CA HIS A 44 12.09 9.56 -25.72
C HIS A 44 12.21 10.17 -27.11
N ASN A 45 13.34 9.93 -27.78
CA ASN A 45 13.53 10.34 -29.16
C ASN A 45 12.79 9.39 -30.12
N ARG A 46 12.82 9.70 -31.44
CA ARG A 46 12.17 8.86 -32.48
C ARG A 46 12.68 7.41 -32.52
N ASN A 47 13.87 7.15 -31.98
CA ASN A 47 14.47 5.83 -31.92
C ASN A 47 14.11 5.07 -30.62
N GLY A 48 13.32 5.69 -29.73
CA GLY A 48 12.97 5.12 -28.43
C GLY A 48 14.03 5.28 -27.35
N GLU A 49 15.10 6.05 -27.60
CA GLU A 49 16.16 6.29 -26.62
C GLU A 49 15.76 7.44 -25.68
N LEU A 50 16.12 7.31 -24.41
CA LEU A 50 15.80 8.29 -23.38
C LEU A 50 16.55 9.62 -23.62
N ALA A 51 15.81 10.68 -23.92
CA ALA A 51 16.28 12.05 -23.95
C ALA A 51 16.45 12.57 -22.51
N TRP A 52 17.62 12.29 -21.91
CA TRP A 52 17.84 12.47 -20.47
C TRP A 52 17.67 13.91 -19.98
N GLU A 53 18.17 14.91 -20.71
CA GLU A 53 18.03 16.32 -20.29
C GLU A 53 16.57 16.79 -20.31
N ALA A 54 15.82 16.41 -21.34
CA ALA A 54 14.38 16.70 -21.43
C ALA A 54 13.60 15.97 -20.31
N THR A 55 13.96 14.72 -20.04
CA THR A 55 13.37 13.91 -18.96
C THR A 55 13.59 14.54 -17.59
N LYS A 56 14.82 14.96 -17.27
CA LYS A 56 15.13 15.65 -16.01
C LYS A 56 14.33 16.95 -15.87
N LYS A 57 14.18 17.71 -16.96
CA LYS A 57 13.40 18.95 -16.95
C LYS A 57 11.93 18.66 -16.64
N LEU A 58 11.30 17.75 -17.39
CA LEU A 58 9.90 17.39 -17.19
C LEU A 58 9.66 16.79 -15.79
N TYR A 59 10.57 15.94 -15.31
CA TYR A 59 10.51 15.38 -13.97
C TYR A 59 10.50 16.48 -12.89
N ARG A 60 11.37 17.49 -12.99
CA ARG A 60 11.39 18.61 -12.04
C ARG A 60 10.11 19.42 -12.08
N GLU A 61 9.55 19.65 -13.27
CA GLU A 61 8.27 20.35 -13.43
C GLU A 61 7.12 19.56 -12.79
N LEU A 62 7.04 18.24 -13.04
CA LEU A 62 6.06 17.36 -12.40
C LEU A 62 6.26 17.29 -10.88
N LEU A 63 7.50 17.31 -10.38
CA LEU A 63 7.79 17.32 -8.95
C LEU A 63 7.32 18.62 -8.28
N VAL A 64 7.45 19.77 -8.96
CA VAL A 64 6.88 21.05 -8.48
C VAL A 64 5.36 21.00 -8.44
N VAL A 65 4.72 20.45 -9.48
CA VAL A 65 3.26 20.25 -9.52
C VAL A 65 2.82 19.31 -8.39
N PHE A 66 3.56 18.24 -8.17
CA PHE A 66 3.30 17.30 -7.09
C PHE A 66 3.32 17.98 -5.73
N ASP A 67 4.39 18.71 -5.42
CA ASP A 67 4.53 19.38 -4.12
C ASP A 67 3.44 20.42 -3.88
N ARG A 68 3.08 21.20 -4.91
CA ARG A 68 2.14 22.31 -4.78
C ARG A 68 0.67 21.89 -4.83
N LEU A 69 0.34 20.85 -5.58
CA LEU A 69 -1.04 20.49 -5.89
C LEU A 69 -1.39 19.07 -5.45
N ILE A 70 -0.57 18.07 -5.78
CA ILE A 70 -0.94 16.66 -5.55
C ILE A 70 -0.78 16.29 -4.08
N LEU A 71 0.38 16.57 -3.48
CA LEU A 71 0.68 16.25 -2.09
C LEU A 71 -0.29 16.92 -1.10
N PRO A 72 -0.71 18.19 -1.30
CA PRO A 72 -1.71 18.81 -0.43
C PRO A 72 -3.15 18.38 -0.70
N THR A 73 -3.43 17.76 -1.85
CA THR A 73 -4.77 17.30 -2.20
C THR A 73 -5.03 15.93 -1.56
N HIS A 74 -5.80 15.93 -0.49
CA HIS A 74 -6.21 14.70 0.17
C HIS A 74 -6.98 13.77 -0.78
N ALA A 75 -6.67 12.48 -0.73
CA ALA A 75 -7.36 11.41 -1.45
C ALA A 75 -7.47 11.57 -2.98
N SER A 76 -6.50 12.24 -3.64
CA SER A 76 -6.35 12.14 -5.10
C SER A 76 -6.06 10.69 -5.50
N CYS A 77 -6.75 10.15 -6.51
CA CYS A 77 -6.64 8.72 -6.88
C CYS A 77 -5.78 8.41 -8.11
N HIS A 78 -5.59 9.36 -9.04
CA HIS A 78 -5.04 9.04 -10.37
C HIS A 78 -3.89 9.95 -10.81
N VAL A 79 -3.91 11.25 -10.49
CA VAL A 79 -2.95 12.22 -11.04
C VAL A 79 -1.52 11.96 -10.57
N GLN A 80 -1.34 11.44 -9.36
CA GLN A 80 -0.03 11.04 -8.83
C GLN A 80 0.68 9.97 -9.68
N PHE A 81 -0.07 9.19 -10.49
CA PHE A 81 0.54 8.19 -11.36
C PHE A 81 1.35 8.81 -12.50
N LEU A 82 1.23 10.10 -12.78
CA LEU A 82 2.15 10.82 -13.67
C LEU A 82 3.60 10.75 -13.17
N LEU A 83 3.81 10.95 -11.87
CA LEU A 83 5.13 10.79 -11.26
C LEU A 83 5.55 9.31 -11.22
N PHE A 84 4.63 8.41 -10.88
CA PHE A 84 4.88 6.96 -10.89
C PHE A 84 5.38 6.46 -12.26
N TYR A 85 4.80 7.01 -13.34
CA TYR A 85 5.15 6.65 -14.72
C TYR A 85 6.50 7.23 -15.12
N ILE A 86 6.73 8.54 -14.98
CA ILE A 86 8.03 9.12 -15.39
C ILE A 86 9.20 8.53 -14.60
N THR A 87 9.01 8.15 -13.33
CA THR A 87 10.06 7.51 -12.54
C THR A 87 10.47 6.14 -13.06
N SER A 88 9.62 5.47 -13.85
CA SER A 88 9.96 4.17 -14.44
C SER A 88 10.97 4.27 -15.59
N PHE A 89 11.25 5.47 -16.09
CA PHE A 89 12.16 5.66 -17.22
C PHE A 89 13.63 5.55 -16.83
N HIS A 90 13.98 5.84 -15.56
CA HIS A 90 15.37 5.81 -15.11
C HIS A 90 15.48 5.73 -13.57
N GLU A 91 16.39 4.90 -13.06
CA GLU A 91 16.56 4.65 -11.60
C GLU A 91 16.86 5.94 -10.81
N ALA A 92 17.68 6.85 -11.34
CA ALA A 92 17.93 8.15 -10.72
C ALA A 92 16.66 9.00 -10.43
N LEU A 93 15.57 8.80 -11.18
CA LEU A 93 14.30 9.49 -10.92
C LEU A 93 13.55 8.88 -9.73
N VAL A 94 13.62 7.55 -9.57
CA VAL A 94 13.12 6.82 -8.39
C VAL A 94 13.84 7.33 -7.15
N GLU A 95 15.17 7.34 -7.18
CA GLU A 95 16.00 7.81 -6.06
C GLU A 95 15.72 9.27 -5.74
N GLY A 96 15.64 10.14 -6.75
CA GLY A 96 15.30 11.54 -6.58
C GLY A 96 13.93 11.76 -5.93
N PHE A 97 12.93 10.96 -6.29
CA PHE A 97 11.58 11.09 -5.74
C PHE A 97 11.52 10.62 -4.28
N LEU A 98 12.17 9.49 -3.99
CA LEU A 98 12.27 8.95 -2.63
C LEU A 98 13.04 9.90 -1.70
N ASP A 99 14.18 10.44 -2.15
CA ASP A 99 14.98 11.42 -1.41
C ASP A 99 14.19 12.70 -1.13
N TYR A 100 13.44 13.20 -2.12
CA TYR A 100 12.58 14.37 -1.95
C TYR A 100 11.54 14.18 -0.84
N LEU A 101 10.81 13.05 -0.87
CA LEU A 101 9.80 12.72 0.14
C LEU A 101 10.43 12.48 1.52
N TRP A 102 11.60 11.82 1.56
CA TRP A 102 12.32 11.55 2.80
C TRP A 102 12.80 12.83 3.49
N LYS A 103 13.34 13.79 2.73
CA LYS A 103 13.71 15.12 3.26
C LYS A 103 12.51 15.86 3.84
N LYS A 104 11.35 15.78 3.18
CA LYS A 104 10.11 16.38 3.66
C LYS A 104 9.63 15.76 4.98
N LEU A 105 9.76 14.44 5.14
CA LEU A 105 9.50 13.74 6.41
C LEU A 105 10.43 14.22 7.53
N GLN A 106 11.73 14.37 7.24
CA GLN A 106 12.74 14.73 8.23
C GLN A 106 12.70 16.20 8.66
N ASP A 107 12.18 17.09 7.82
CA ASP A 107 12.12 18.53 8.09
C ASP A 107 11.10 18.85 9.21
N PRO A 108 11.54 19.34 10.38
CA PRO A 108 10.63 19.69 11.48
C PRO A 108 9.74 20.90 11.15
N ASN A 109 10.09 21.71 10.14
CA ASN A 109 9.27 22.84 9.71
C ASN A 109 8.11 22.41 8.80
N THR A 110 8.15 21.17 8.28
CA THR A 110 7.06 20.61 7.52
C THR A 110 5.93 20.18 8.46
N GLN A 111 4.71 20.64 8.19
CA GLN A 111 3.53 20.29 8.98
C GLN A 111 3.34 18.77 9.05
N VAL A 112 2.89 18.27 10.21
CA VAL A 112 2.73 16.82 10.49
C VAL A 112 1.95 16.11 9.38
N VAL A 113 0.85 16.68 8.91
CA VAL A 113 0.01 16.10 7.86
C VAL A 113 0.78 15.85 6.55
N PHE A 114 1.65 16.77 6.13
CA PHE A 114 2.46 16.60 4.92
C PHE A 114 3.60 15.61 5.12
N ARG A 115 4.13 15.49 6.35
CA ARG A 115 5.10 14.43 6.68
C ARG A 115 4.44 13.05 6.61
N GLN A 116 3.22 12.91 7.14
CA GLN A 116 2.46 11.67 7.05
C GLN A 116 2.09 11.34 5.59
N ALA A 117 1.66 12.33 4.81
CA ALA A 117 1.41 12.14 3.38
C ALA A 117 2.68 11.71 2.64
N ALA A 118 3.83 12.33 2.91
CA ALA A 118 5.10 11.93 2.31
C ALA A 118 5.46 10.48 2.63
N VAL A 119 5.30 10.05 3.89
CA VAL A 119 5.47 8.65 4.30
C VAL A 119 4.55 7.71 3.52
N ALA A 120 3.28 8.08 3.36
CA ALA A 120 2.30 7.30 2.62
C ALA A 120 2.68 7.15 1.13
N TYR A 121 3.15 8.23 0.50
CA TYR A 121 3.68 8.18 -0.87
C TYR A 121 4.89 7.26 -0.98
N ILE A 122 5.87 7.34 -0.06
CA ILE A 122 7.04 6.44 -0.06
C ILE A 122 6.59 4.98 0.06
N ALA A 123 5.75 4.68 1.06
CA ALA A 123 5.29 3.31 1.33
C ALA A 123 4.55 2.70 0.15
N SER A 124 3.61 3.46 -0.40
CA SER A 124 2.80 3.01 -1.53
C SER A 124 3.64 2.87 -2.80
N PHE A 125 4.60 3.77 -3.05
CA PHE A 125 5.48 3.68 -4.20
C PHE A 125 6.40 2.45 -4.14
N LEU A 126 7.11 2.26 -3.01
CA LEU A 126 8.01 1.12 -2.81
C LEU A 126 7.27 -0.23 -2.86
N ALA A 127 6.04 -0.28 -2.39
CA ALA A 127 5.21 -1.49 -2.44
C ALA A 127 4.70 -1.80 -3.85
N ARG A 128 4.26 -0.78 -4.60
CA ARG A 128 3.46 -0.97 -5.83
C ARG A 128 4.28 -0.85 -7.12
N ALA A 129 5.42 -0.17 -7.13
CA ALA A 129 6.22 -0.02 -8.34
C ALA A 129 7.07 -1.27 -8.63
N LYS A 130 6.81 -1.95 -9.75
CA LYS A 130 7.57 -3.14 -10.20
C LYS A 130 9.01 -2.81 -10.59
N HIS A 131 9.25 -1.60 -11.10
CA HIS A 131 10.54 -1.15 -11.61
C HIS A 131 11.55 -0.80 -10.49
N ILE A 132 11.13 -0.78 -9.22
CA ILE A 132 12.03 -0.48 -8.09
C ILE A 132 12.79 -1.73 -7.66
N ASN A 133 14.12 -1.62 -7.73
CA ASN A 133 15.05 -2.64 -7.29
C ASN A 133 14.91 -2.95 -5.79
N ILE A 134 15.07 -4.23 -5.43
CA ILE A 134 14.98 -4.65 -4.03
C ILE A 134 16.07 -4.02 -3.14
N SER A 135 17.22 -3.65 -3.73
CA SER A 135 18.28 -2.89 -3.05
C SER A 135 17.77 -1.53 -2.57
N THR A 136 17.08 -0.78 -3.41
CA THR A 136 16.48 0.53 -3.07
C THR A 136 15.45 0.37 -1.95
N VAL A 137 14.59 -0.66 -2.02
CA VAL A 137 13.62 -0.97 -0.96
C VAL A 137 14.32 -1.22 0.38
N ARG A 138 15.42 -1.99 0.39
CA ARG A 138 16.22 -2.27 1.60
C ARG A 138 16.83 -1.00 2.18
N VAL A 139 17.41 -0.13 1.35
CA VAL A 139 17.96 1.17 1.80
C VAL A 139 16.86 2.04 2.42
N CYS A 140 15.68 2.12 1.80
CA CYS A 140 14.57 2.87 2.38
C CYS A 140 14.07 2.27 3.69
N LEU A 141 14.02 0.94 3.81
CA LEU A 141 13.69 0.27 5.07
C LEU A 141 14.72 0.56 6.16
N ASP A 142 16.03 0.51 5.84
CA ASP A 142 17.09 0.88 6.78
C ASP A 142 16.90 2.30 7.31
N LEU A 143 16.61 3.27 6.43
CA LEU A 143 16.36 4.67 6.79
C LEU A 143 15.13 4.80 7.70
N MET A 144 13.99 4.18 7.34
CA MET A 144 12.75 4.22 8.12
C MET A 144 12.91 3.57 9.50
N VAL A 145 13.54 2.39 9.55
CA VAL A 145 13.73 1.62 10.77
C VAL A 145 14.73 2.32 11.69
N ALA A 146 15.84 2.85 11.17
CA ALA A 146 16.80 3.62 11.95
C ALA A 146 16.14 4.88 12.54
N TRP A 147 15.33 5.59 11.75
CA TRP A 147 14.56 6.73 12.23
C TRP A 147 13.56 6.33 13.34
N ALA A 148 12.84 5.23 13.17
CA ALA A 148 11.87 4.74 14.16
C ALA A 148 12.54 4.33 15.49
N HIS A 149 13.68 3.62 15.43
CA HIS A 149 14.45 3.26 16.63
C HIS A 149 14.97 4.50 17.36
N LYS A 150 15.51 5.48 16.62
CA LYS A 150 15.93 6.77 17.19
C LYS A 150 14.76 7.45 17.89
N TYR A 151 13.61 7.55 17.23
CA TYR A 151 12.41 8.15 17.80
C TYR A 151 11.97 7.46 19.10
N ILE A 152 11.93 6.12 19.12
CA ILE A 152 11.60 5.35 20.33
C ILE A 152 12.58 5.68 21.47
N SER A 153 13.88 5.73 21.18
CA SER A 153 14.91 6.02 22.18
C SER A 153 14.76 7.41 22.81
N GLU A 154 14.40 8.41 22.00
CA GLU A 154 14.18 9.79 22.46
C GLU A 154 12.84 9.93 23.20
N ALA A 155 11.80 9.26 22.72
CA ALA A 155 10.47 9.29 23.32
C ALA A 155 10.44 8.65 24.72
N ILE A 156 11.27 7.63 25.00
CA ILE A 156 11.36 7.00 26.33
C ILE A 156 11.62 8.02 27.44
N TYR A 157 12.41 9.08 27.16
CA TYR A 157 12.71 10.12 28.14
C TYR A 157 11.62 11.19 28.25
N ALA A 158 10.80 11.39 27.21
CA ALA A 158 9.77 12.42 27.12
C ALA A 158 8.37 11.97 27.56
N LEU A 159 8.13 10.65 27.63
CA LEU A 159 6.84 10.04 28.04
C LEU A 159 6.44 10.31 29.50
N SER A 160 7.24 11.08 30.25
CA SER A 160 6.92 11.55 31.60
C SER A 160 6.02 12.79 31.63
N THR A 161 5.77 13.46 30.49
CA THR A 161 5.17 14.81 30.53
C THR A 161 3.81 15.03 29.85
N HIS A 162 3.45 14.50 28.67
CA HIS A 162 2.08 14.66 28.13
C HIS A 162 1.73 13.60 27.07
N ASN A 163 0.64 12.85 27.28
CA ASN A 163 0.12 11.79 26.37
C ASN A 163 -0.84 12.37 25.32
N ASP A 164 -0.36 13.16 24.37
CA ASP A 164 -1.18 13.48 23.19
C ASP A 164 -0.80 12.55 22.02
N MET A 165 -1.76 11.73 21.60
CA MET A 165 -1.63 10.79 20.48
C MET A 165 -1.27 11.52 19.18
N SER A 166 -1.63 12.80 19.04
CA SER A 166 -1.31 13.64 17.88
C SER A 166 0.21 13.86 17.73
N HIS A 167 0.96 13.90 18.83
CA HIS A 167 2.41 14.14 18.81
C HIS A 167 3.22 13.00 18.18
N HIS A 168 2.67 11.77 18.19
CA HIS A 168 3.33 10.58 17.65
C HIS A 168 2.81 10.18 16.26
N ALA A 169 1.95 11.00 15.64
CA ALA A 169 1.30 10.68 14.37
C ALA A 169 2.30 10.35 13.24
N THR A 170 3.36 11.13 13.07
CA THR A 170 4.42 10.83 12.09
C THR A 170 5.14 9.51 12.39
N PHE A 171 5.38 9.21 13.67
CA PHE A 171 6.00 7.93 14.07
C PHE A 171 5.12 6.75 13.68
N TYR A 172 3.82 6.82 13.98
CA TYR A 172 2.88 5.77 13.60
C TYR A 172 2.76 5.61 12.09
N SER A 173 2.77 6.71 11.32
CA SER A 173 2.80 6.63 9.85
C SER A 173 4.06 5.92 9.34
N VAL A 174 5.25 6.18 9.93
CA VAL A 174 6.49 5.48 9.57
C VAL A 174 6.42 4.00 9.91
N CYS A 175 5.91 3.63 11.09
CA CYS A 175 5.69 2.23 11.44
C CYS A 175 4.73 1.54 10.46
N GLN A 176 3.63 2.20 10.09
CA GLN A 176 2.69 1.67 9.10
C GLN A 176 3.36 1.47 7.74
N ALA A 177 4.20 2.42 7.30
CA ALA A 177 4.96 2.29 6.06
C ALA A 177 5.90 1.07 6.09
N ILE A 178 6.64 0.87 7.18
CA ILE A 178 7.51 -0.30 7.37
C ILE A 178 6.69 -1.60 7.26
N PHE A 179 5.58 -1.68 7.99
CA PHE A 179 4.72 -2.88 8.00
C PHE A 179 4.11 -3.15 6.62
N TYR A 180 3.68 -2.10 5.93
CA TYR A 180 3.09 -2.16 4.60
C TYR A 180 4.11 -2.60 3.53
N ILE A 181 5.31 -2.02 3.51
CA ILE A 181 6.38 -2.39 2.57
C ILE A 181 6.77 -3.86 2.78
N ILE A 182 6.98 -4.28 4.03
CA ILE A 182 7.32 -5.68 4.33
C ILE A 182 6.18 -6.59 3.87
N THR A 183 4.93 -6.23 4.14
CA THR A 183 3.76 -7.01 3.70
C THR A 183 3.76 -7.24 2.18
N PHE A 184 4.04 -6.22 1.38
CA PHE A 184 4.03 -6.29 -0.09
C PHE A 184 5.30 -6.89 -0.71
N ARG A 185 6.46 -6.71 -0.08
CA ARG A 185 7.77 -7.07 -0.65
C ARG A 185 8.40 -8.29 0.05
N HIS A 186 7.73 -8.93 1.02
CA HIS A 186 8.33 -10.00 1.84
C HIS A 186 8.97 -11.12 1.01
N LYS A 187 8.34 -11.56 -0.10
CA LYS A 187 8.87 -12.63 -0.94
C LYS A 187 10.25 -12.28 -1.53
N GLU A 188 10.43 -11.05 -1.99
CA GLU A 188 11.74 -10.58 -2.49
C GLU A 188 12.71 -10.25 -1.36
N LEU A 189 12.22 -9.71 -0.25
CA LEU A 189 13.04 -9.36 0.90
C LEU A 189 13.62 -10.60 1.59
N LEU A 190 12.85 -11.69 1.67
CA LEU A 190 13.17 -12.89 2.44
C LEU A 190 13.53 -14.09 1.56
N GLY A 191 13.40 -13.98 0.23
CA GLY A 191 13.70 -15.06 -0.71
C GLY A 191 15.19 -15.42 -0.81
N THR A 192 16.10 -14.61 -0.27
CA THR A 192 17.54 -14.89 -0.25
C THR A 192 18.10 -14.84 1.17
N LYS A 193 19.17 -15.61 1.42
CA LYS A 193 19.86 -15.63 2.73
C LYS A 193 20.35 -14.25 3.15
N GLU A 194 20.88 -13.46 2.22
CA GLU A 194 21.34 -12.10 2.50
C GLU A 194 20.18 -11.14 2.77
N GLY A 195 19.06 -11.30 2.06
CA GLY A 195 17.83 -10.54 2.33
C GLY A 195 17.23 -10.85 3.71
N PHE A 196 17.19 -12.13 4.08
CA PHE A 196 16.77 -12.57 5.40
C PHE A 196 17.64 -11.98 6.52
N LYS A 197 18.98 -12.09 6.40
CA LYS A 197 19.92 -11.47 7.36
C LYS A 197 19.73 -9.96 7.47
N HIS A 198 19.49 -9.29 6.36
CA HIS A 198 19.17 -7.87 6.37
C HIS A 198 17.90 -7.58 7.19
N CYS A 199 16.82 -8.34 6.99
CA CYS A 199 15.58 -8.18 7.75
C CYS A 199 15.76 -8.48 9.26
N GLN A 200 16.64 -9.42 9.64
CA GLN A 200 16.98 -9.66 11.04
C GLN A 200 17.66 -8.45 11.68
N ARG A 201 18.56 -7.77 10.97
CA ARG A 201 19.26 -6.57 11.47
C ARG A 201 18.35 -5.37 11.68
N LEU A 202 17.17 -5.34 11.04
CA LEU A 202 16.17 -4.28 11.27
C LEU A 202 15.63 -4.29 12.72
N ASN A 203 15.77 -5.41 13.45
CA ASN A 203 15.33 -5.53 14.85
C ASN A 203 13.85 -5.08 15.05
N LEU A 204 12.97 -5.62 14.20
CA LEU A 204 11.54 -5.27 14.17
C LEU A 204 10.84 -5.56 15.51
N GLN A 205 11.33 -6.55 16.27
CA GLN A 205 10.83 -6.89 17.61
C GLN A 205 10.83 -5.68 18.57
N THR A 206 11.85 -4.83 18.49
CA THR A 206 11.95 -3.64 19.36
C THR A 206 10.91 -2.58 18.99
N ILE A 207 10.58 -2.45 17.71
CA ILE A 207 9.55 -1.49 17.24
C ILE A 207 8.16 -1.96 17.70
N VAL A 208 7.83 -3.23 17.51
CA VAL A 208 6.48 -3.75 17.85
C VAL A 208 6.22 -3.83 19.35
N THR A 209 7.26 -4.03 20.16
CA THR A 209 7.16 -4.07 21.64
C THR A 209 7.33 -2.70 22.30
N ALA A 210 7.57 -1.64 21.52
CA ALA A 210 7.73 -0.29 22.04
C ALA A 210 6.49 0.16 22.83
N ARG A 211 6.69 0.94 23.90
CA ARG A 211 5.60 1.48 24.74
C ARG A 211 4.56 2.29 23.96
N LEU A 212 4.99 2.92 22.86
CA LEU A 212 4.13 3.68 21.94
C LEU A 212 3.11 2.79 21.20
N ASN A 213 3.31 1.46 21.19
CA ASN A 213 2.39 0.45 20.67
C ASN A 213 1.88 0.73 19.24
N PRO A 214 2.78 0.74 18.24
CA PRO A 214 2.39 1.04 16.85
C PRO A 214 1.39 0.04 16.27
N LEU A 215 1.40 -1.22 16.72
CA LEU A 215 0.44 -2.25 16.29
C LEU A 215 -1.03 -1.92 16.64
N ARG A 216 -1.27 -1.03 17.62
CA ARG A 216 -2.61 -0.53 17.96
C ARG A 216 -3.07 0.57 17.01
N MET A 217 -2.12 1.37 16.51
CA MET A 217 -2.42 2.60 15.76
C MET A 217 -2.42 2.37 14.25
N CYS A 218 -1.60 1.45 13.75
CA CYS A 218 -1.61 1.06 12.35
C CYS A 218 -2.92 0.34 11.99
N LEU A 219 -3.30 0.40 10.71
CA LEU A 219 -4.48 -0.29 10.20
C LEU A 219 -4.48 -1.78 10.58
N PRO A 220 -5.59 -2.31 11.12
CA PRO A 220 -5.63 -3.67 11.66
C PRO A 220 -5.20 -4.75 10.68
N ILE A 221 -5.57 -4.63 9.40
CA ILE A 221 -5.16 -5.61 8.39
C ILE A 221 -3.66 -5.54 8.12
N ILE A 222 -3.07 -4.34 8.00
CA ILE A 222 -1.62 -4.21 7.81
C ILE A 222 -0.88 -4.83 9.01
N ALA A 223 -1.32 -4.53 10.23
CA ALA A 223 -0.72 -5.07 11.45
C ALA A 223 -0.84 -6.61 11.52
N LYS A 224 -2.01 -7.18 11.21
CA LYS A 224 -2.25 -8.64 11.21
C LYS A 224 -1.43 -9.35 10.13
N THR A 225 -1.40 -8.82 8.91
CA THR A 225 -0.63 -9.42 7.81
C THR A 225 0.86 -9.37 8.11
N PHE A 226 1.36 -8.22 8.56
CA PHE A 226 2.73 -8.06 9.00
C PHE A 226 3.08 -9.07 10.09
N ALA A 227 2.26 -9.18 11.15
CA ALA A 227 2.47 -10.14 12.23
C ALA A 227 2.53 -11.59 11.74
N SER A 228 1.64 -11.99 10.81
CA SER A 228 1.65 -13.34 10.26
C SER A 228 2.95 -13.63 9.49
N ILE A 229 3.38 -12.69 8.64
CA ILE A 229 4.64 -12.80 7.87
C ILE A 229 5.85 -12.85 8.81
N THR A 230 5.97 -11.92 9.76
CA THR A 230 7.14 -11.87 10.64
C THR A 230 7.21 -13.06 11.59
N ARG A 231 6.07 -13.61 12.02
CA ARG A 231 5.99 -14.83 12.83
C ARG A 231 6.47 -16.04 12.02
N MET A 232 5.98 -16.21 10.79
CA MET A 232 6.40 -17.29 9.89
C MET A 232 7.93 -17.33 9.72
N HIS A 233 8.55 -16.15 9.61
CA HIS A 233 9.99 -16.02 9.41
C HIS A 233 10.79 -15.76 10.69
N GLN A 234 10.16 -15.84 11.87
CA GLN A 234 10.80 -15.61 13.18
C GLN A 234 11.54 -14.27 13.30
N LEU A 235 11.01 -13.22 12.65
CA LEU A 235 11.56 -11.85 12.68
C LEU A 235 10.98 -11.00 13.81
N ALA A 236 9.70 -11.20 14.12
CA ALA A 236 9.01 -10.53 15.22
C ALA A 236 7.74 -11.31 15.63
N PHE A 237 7.48 -11.35 16.93
CA PHE A 237 6.32 -12.00 17.55
C PHE A 237 5.38 -10.93 18.09
N CYS A 238 4.19 -10.84 17.47
CA CYS A 238 3.23 -9.77 17.73
C CYS A 238 1.95 -10.25 18.42
N ASP A 239 1.73 -11.57 18.53
CA ASP A 239 0.43 -12.16 18.86
C ASP A 239 -0.10 -11.71 20.22
N THR A 240 0.75 -11.74 21.26
CA THR A 240 0.37 -11.30 22.61
C THR A 240 0.01 -9.82 22.69
N ILE A 241 0.69 -8.99 21.89
CA ILE A 241 0.47 -7.54 21.81
C ILE A 241 -0.84 -7.25 21.09
N LEU A 242 -1.07 -7.92 19.95
CA LEU A 242 -2.31 -7.80 19.19
C LEU A 242 -3.52 -8.25 20.01
N GLU A 243 -3.39 -9.36 20.74
CA GLU A 243 -4.45 -9.88 21.61
C GLU A 243 -4.75 -8.93 22.78
N ARG A 244 -3.71 -8.36 23.41
CA ARG A 244 -3.87 -7.30 24.42
C ARG A 244 -4.56 -6.05 23.84
N ASN A 245 -4.22 -5.66 22.61
CA ASN A 245 -4.82 -4.50 21.94
C ASN A 245 -6.31 -4.70 21.69
N LYS A 246 -6.74 -5.90 21.28
CA LYS A 246 -8.17 -6.23 21.14
C LYS A 246 -8.92 -6.10 22.47
N ARG A 247 -8.38 -6.67 23.55
CA ARG A 247 -9.01 -6.67 24.88
C ARG A 247 -9.12 -5.29 25.53
N THR A 248 -8.27 -4.36 25.14
CA THR A 248 -8.27 -2.98 25.66
C THR A 248 -9.15 -2.04 24.82
N MET A 249 -9.67 -2.51 23.69
CA MET A 249 -10.56 -1.76 22.80
C MET A 249 -12.02 -2.13 23.14
N PHE A 250 -12.59 -1.49 24.16
CA PHE A 250 -14.01 -1.67 24.49
C PHE A 250 -14.90 -1.05 23.40
N PRO A 251 -15.96 -1.73 22.92
CA PRO A 251 -16.95 -1.11 22.06
C PRO A 251 -17.64 0.00 22.87
N THR A 252 -17.40 1.25 22.49
CA THR A 252 -18.12 2.37 23.10
C THR A 252 -19.46 2.44 22.38
N SER A 253 -20.53 2.04 23.06
CA SER A 253 -21.91 2.19 22.59
C SER A 253 -22.21 3.67 22.39
N THR A 254 -21.99 4.17 21.18
CA THR A 254 -22.55 5.44 20.71
C THR A 254 -23.50 5.10 19.58
N ASP A 255 -24.72 4.76 19.98
CA ASP A 255 -25.88 4.82 19.11
C ASP A 255 -26.03 6.26 18.61
N GLY A 256 -25.83 6.45 17.30
CA GLY A 256 -26.12 7.71 16.62
C GLY A 256 -25.05 8.13 15.62
N ALA A 257 -25.38 7.96 14.34
CA ALA A 257 -24.64 8.41 13.15
C ALA A 257 -23.32 7.65 12.86
N GLY A 258 -23.39 6.76 11.87
CA GLY A 258 -22.25 6.03 11.31
C GLY A 258 -21.13 6.97 10.85
N VAL A 259 -20.10 7.08 11.68
CA VAL A 259 -18.81 7.66 11.33
C VAL A 259 -17.76 6.59 11.60
N SER A 260 -17.29 5.96 10.52
CA SER A 260 -16.05 5.19 10.33
C SER A 260 -15.14 5.04 11.57
N ALA A 261 -15.57 4.25 12.56
CA ALA A 261 -14.73 3.95 13.70
C ALA A 261 -13.53 3.11 13.25
N ASN A 262 -12.33 3.64 13.51
CA ASN A 262 -11.03 2.95 13.61
C ASN A 262 -10.01 3.10 12.45
N ASN A 263 -9.88 4.29 11.85
CA ASN A 263 -8.62 4.67 11.19
C ASN A 263 -7.95 5.85 11.91
N PRO A 264 -7.28 5.63 13.06
CA PRO A 264 -6.73 6.71 13.89
C PRO A 264 -5.59 7.50 13.21
N LEU A 265 -5.09 7.04 12.06
CA LEU A 265 -4.04 7.70 11.28
C LEU A 265 -4.57 8.38 10.01
N ASP A 266 -5.87 8.30 9.74
CA ASP A 266 -6.45 8.64 8.43
C ASP A 266 -5.61 8.04 7.28
N ALA A 267 -5.24 6.77 7.45
CA ALA A 267 -4.39 6.03 6.55
C ALA A 267 -4.90 6.08 5.11
N PHE A 268 -4.08 6.67 4.24
CA PHE A 268 -4.28 6.79 2.79
C PHE A 268 -3.10 6.14 2.06
N PHE A 269 -3.36 5.42 0.97
CA PHE A 269 -2.34 4.79 0.13
C PHE A 269 -2.40 5.38 -1.29
N PRO A 270 -1.49 6.32 -1.63
CA PRO A 270 -1.63 7.10 -2.85
C PRO A 270 -1.53 6.30 -4.16
N PHE A 271 -0.89 5.14 -4.16
CA PHE A 271 -0.81 4.27 -5.34
C PHE A 271 -1.65 3.00 -5.16
N ASP A 272 -2.83 3.12 -4.54
CA ASP A 272 -3.86 2.09 -4.66
C ASP A 272 -4.28 1.87 -6.12
N PRO A 273 -4.93 0.73 -6.44
CA PRO A 273 -5.03 0.27 -7.82
C PRO A 273 -5.63 1.29 -8.77
N PHE A 274 -5.01 1.38 -9.94
CA PHE A 274 -5.39 2.32 -10.99
C PHE A 274 -6.65 1.82 -11.70
N LEU A 275 -7.74 2.60 -11.66
CA LEU A 275 -9.07 2.13 -12.08
C LEU A 275 -9.48 2.57 -13.49
N LEU A 276 -8.72 3.47 -14.13
CA LEU A 276 -9.09 4.02 -15.43
C LEU A 276 -8.64 3.10 -16.57
N ASN A 277 -9.51 2.92 -17.56
CA ASN A 277 -9.36 1.88 -18.58
C ASN A 277 -8.29 2.20 -19.62
N ARG A 278 -8.33 3.40 -20.25
CA ARG A 278 -7.45 3.77 -21.36
C ARG A 278 -6.04 4.04 -20.87
N SER A 279 -5.93 4.96 -19.91
CA SER A 279 -4.68 5.37 -19.27
C SER A 279 -4.07 4.25 -18.42
N GLY A 280 -4.86 3.23 -18.03
CA GLY A 280 -4.37 2.06 -17.31
C GLY A 280 -3.32 1.27 -18.07
N SER A 281 -3.33 1.31 -19.40
CA SER A 281 -2.31 0.66 -20.26
C SER A 281 -0.87 1.14 -19.98
N TYR A 282 -0.69 2.38 -19.51
CA TYR A 282 0.61 2.95 -19.14
C TYR A 282 1.08 2.54 -17.73
N VAL A 283 0.13 2.24 -16.84
CA VAL A 283 0.41 2.02 -15.41
C VAL A 283 0.46 0.53 -15.05
N VAL A 284 -0.52 -0.26 -15.51
CA VAL A 284 -0.69 -1.67 -15.15
C VAL A 284 0.58 -2.52 -15.39
N PRO A 285 1.33 -2.36 -16.50
CA PRO A 285 2.58 -3.10 -16.70
C PRO A 285 3.63 -2.82 -15.62
N LEU A 286 3.66 -1.58 -15.10
CA LEU A 286 4.59 -1.10 -14.09
C LEU A 286 4.10 -1.34 -12.66
N TYR A 287 2.84 -1.77 -12.50
CA TYR A 287 2.14 -1.85 -11.22
C TYR A 287 2.14 -3.26 -10.64
N ARG A 288 2.40 -3.35 -9.33
CA ARG A 288 2.33 -4.57 -8.55
C ARG A 288 1.03 -4.66 -7.78
N GLU A 289 0.26 -5.69 -8.09
CA GLU A 289 -0.89 -6.09 -7.31
C GLU A 289 -0.47 -6.83 -6.04
N TYR A 290 -1.31 -6.71 -5.00
CA TYR A 290 -1.13 -7.47 -3.78
C TYR A 290 -1.57 -8.92 -4.00
N ASP A 291 -0.78 -9.89 -3.57
CA ASP A 291 -1.04 -11.32 -3.85
C ASP A 291 -1.73 -12.08 -2.70
N GLY A 292 -2.23 -11.35 -1.68
CA GLY A 292 -3.38 -11.79 -0.89
C GLY A 292 -3.18 -12.96 0.07
N VAL A 293 -1.96 -13.43 0.34
CA VAL A 293 -1.78 -14.58 1.24
C VAL A 293 -1.77 -14.13 2.70
N LEU A 294 -2.96 -13.93 3.27
CA LEU A 294 -3.12 -14.08 4.71
C LEU A 294 -2.96 -15.56 5.03
N VAL A 295 -1.77 -15.95 5.49
CA VAL A 295 -1.57 -17.28 6.04
C VAL A 295 -2.42 -17.31 7.30
N GLN A 296 -3.55 -18.04 7.23
CA GLN A 296 -4.44 -18.25 8.37
C GLN A 296 -3.54 -18.70 9.53
N ALA A 297 -3.46 -17.85 10.56
CA ALA A 297 -3.10 -18.37 11.87
C ALA A 297 -4.13 -19.47 12.14
N THR A 298 -3.63 -20.68 12.39
CA THR A 298 -4.35 -21.90 12.77
C THR A 298 -5.83 -21.67 13.09
N GLN A 299 -6.69 -22.31 12.30
CA GLN A 299 -8.10 -22.54 12.61
C GLN A 299 -8.19 -23.23 13.98
N ASP A 300 -8.36 -22.45 15.04
CA ASP A 300 -8.78 -22.93 16.37
C ASP A 300 -9.83 -21.96 16.99
N ASP A 301 -10.40 -21.06 16.18
CA ASP A 301 -11.33 -20.01 16.65
C ASP A 301 -12.72 -20.10 15.99
N SER A 302 -13.16 -21.32 15.66
CA SER A 302 -14.53 -21.60 15.20
C SER A 302 -15.23 -22.68 16.03
N ASN A 303 -15.07 -22.66 17.35
CA ASN A 303 -16.01 -23.26 18.28
C ASN A 303 -16.68 -22.14 19.11
N SER A 304 -17.54 -21.37 18.45
CA SER A 304 -18.69 -20.79 19.15
C SER A 304 -19.73 -21.90 19.28
N GLU A 305 -19.60 -22.70 20.34
CA GLU A 305 -20.67 -23.58 20.82
C GLU A 305 -21.77 -22.69 21.42
N ASP A 306 -22.66 -22.19 20.58
CA ASP A 306 -24.03 -21.86 21.00
C ASP A 306 -24.89 -23.11 20.70
N ASP A 307 -24.82 -24.09 21.60
CA ASP A 307 -25.81 -25.18 21.67
C ASP A 307 -27.06 -24.63 22.39
N ASP A 308 -28.00 -24.08 21.61
CA ASP A 308 -29.39 -23.94 22.04
C ASP A 308 -30.14 -25.22 21.63
N ASP A 309 -30.36 -26.08 22.63
CA ASP A 309 -31.25 -27.24 22.59
C ASP A 309 -32.70 -26.83 22.21
N LEU A 310 -33.20 -27.23 21.03
CA LEU A 310 -34.62 -27.57 20.89
C LEU A 310 -34.94 -28.52 19.70
N TYR A 311 -35.52 -29.66 20.08
CA TYR A 311 -36.06 -30.79 19.33
C TYR A 311 -36.85 -30.51 18.03
N THR A 312 -36.65 -31.34 16.99
CA THR A 312 -37.68 -32.28 16.47
C THR A 312 -37.12 -33.25 15.42
N GLU A 313 -37.38 -34.55 15.62
CA GLU A 313 -37.08 -35.66 14.71
C GLU A 313 -37.91 -35.63 13.42
N GLY A 314 -37.36 -36.16 12.31
CA GLY A 314 -38.20 -36.60 11.19
C GLY A 314 -37.52 -36.87 9.83
N VAL A 315 -37.07 -38.12 9.65
CA VAL A 315 -37.12 -38.93 8.40
C VAL A 315 -36.15 -38.65 7.23
N SER A 316 -35.29 -39.65 7.04
CA SER A 316 -34.71 -40.26 5.82
C SER A 316 -35.00 -39.68 4.42
N GLY A 317 -33.95 -39.56 3.60
CA GLY A 317 -34.08 -39.50 2.14
C GLY A 317 -32.75 -39.36 1.39
N SER A 318 -32.27 -40.48 0.83
CA SER A 318 -31.22 -40.56 -0.20
C SER A 318 -31.51 -39.62 -1.38
N HIS A 319 -30.48 -38.94 -1.91
CA HIS A 319 -30.19 -38.96 -3.35
C HIS A 319 -28.89 -38.24 -3.74
N HIS A 320 -28.05 -39.01 -4.44
CA HIS A 320 -27.06 -38.56 -5.41
C HIS A 320 -27.59 -37.41 -6.30
N LYS A 321 -26.77 -36.39 -6.51
CA LYS A 321 -26.59 -35.72 -7.81
C LYS A 321 -25.33 -34.85 -7.78
N THR A 322 -24.32 -35.28 -8.51
CA THR A 322 -23.32 -34.39 -9.11
C THR A 322 -24.03 -33.43 -10.07
N PRO A 323 -23.55 -32.18 -10.16
CA PRO A 323 -23.46 -31.56 -11.48
C PRO A 323 -22.08 -30.95 -11.72
N GLU A 324 -21.46 -31.51 -12.75
CA GLU A 324 -20.78 -30.82 -13.85
C GLU A 324 -20.12 -29.46 -13.61
N MET A 325 -18.83 -29.50 -13.91
CA MET A 325 -17.86 -28.42 -13.96
C MET A 325 -18.15 -27.48 -15.15
N SER A 326 -18.44 -26.21 -14.86
CA SER A 326 -18.39 -25.11 -15.83
C SER A 326 -17.16 -24.22 -15.54
N PRO A 327 -16.41 -23.76 -16.57
CA PRO A 327 -15.06 -23.24 -16.37
C PRO A 327 -15.03 -21.71 -16.20
N TYR A 328 -14.12 -21.25 -15.33
CA TYR A 328 -13.63 -19.88 -15.19
C TYR A 328 -14.64 -18.77 -14.85
N THR A 329 -14.98 -18.66 -13.56
CA THR A 329 -15.00 -17.35 -12.90
C THR A 329 -13.88 -17.34 -11.87
N LYS A 330 -12.86 -16.52 -12.10
CA LYS A 330 -11.83 -16.26 -11.09
C LYS A 330 -12.53 -15.51 -9.96
N ALA A 331 -13.00 -16.23 -8.95
CA ALA A 331 -13.59 -15.63 -7.76
C ALA A 331 -12.57 -14.64 -7.18
N PHE A 332 -12.99 -13.39 -7.02
CA PHE A 332 -12.21 -12.37 -6.32
C PHE A 332 -11.94 -12.88 -4.90
N SER A 333 -10.66 -12.94 -4.51
CA SER A 333 -10.28 -13.37 -3.16
C SER A 333 -10.69 -12.32 -2.13
N PRO A 334 -11.28 -12.70 -0.98
CA PRO A 334 -11.63 -11.77 0.10
C PRO A 334 -10.43 -10.92 0.61
N ALA A 335 -9.20 -11.39 0.40
CA ALA A 335 -7.99 -10.67 0.78
C ALA A 335 -7.65 -9.49 -0.15
N MET A 336 -8.12 -9.51 -1.40
CA MET A 336 -7.94 -8.40 -2.35
C MET A 336 -8.77 -7.19 -1.94
N ASP A 337 -10.04 -7.40 -1.58
CA ASP A 337 -10.96 -6.32 -1.15
C ASP A 337 -10.45 -5.57 0.08
N LEU A 338 -9.70 -6.25 0.95
CA LEU A 338 -9.25 -5.69 2.22
C LEU A 338 -8.08 -4.69 2.09
N PHE A 339 -7.40 -4.67 0.94
CA PHE A 339 -6.33 -3.71 0.59
C PHE A 339 -6.75 -2.73 -0.52
N MET A 340 -8.04 -2.67 -0.87
CA MET A 340 -8.60 -1.66 -1.77
C MET A 340 -9.12 -0.47 -0.94
N TYR A 341 -8.27 0.50 -0.62
CA TYR A 341 -8.71 1.70 0.13
C TYR A 341 -9.14 2.85 -0.79
N GLY A 342 -8.99 2.69 -2.11
CA GLY A 342 -9.16 3.74 -3.11
C GLY A 342 -10.52 3.85 -3.80
N THR A 343 -11.60 3.27 -3.27
CA THR A 343 -12.93 3.58 -3.84
C THR A 343 -13.31 5.02 -3.47
N SER A 344 -13.03 5.95 -4.39
CA SER A 344 -13.43 7.35 -4.29
C SER A 344 -14.90 7.42 -3.85
N PRO A 345 -15.24 8.19 -2.79
CA PRO A 345 -16.61 8.29 -2.28
C PRO A 345 -17.64 8.61 -3.36
N GLY A 346 -17.22 9.31 -4.43
CA GLY A 346 -18.06 9.70 -5.55
C GLY A 346 -18.43 8.58 -6.54
N PHE A 347 -17.89 7.37 -6.41
CA PHE A 347 -18.18 6.23 -7.30
C PHE A 347 -18.86 5.04 -6.60
N LYS A 348 -19.25 5.17 -5.32
CA LYS A 348 -19.88 4.07 -4.55
C LYS A 348 -21.37 3.90 -4.77
N ASN A 349 -22.03 4.79 -5.52
CA ASN A 349 -23.43 4.65 -5.89
C ASN A 349 -23.54 4.70 -7.41
N ILE A 350 -23.63 3.55 -8.06
CA ILE A 350 -24.44 3.23 -9.25
C ILE A 350 -24.30 1.74 -9.55
#